data_AF-A0A2G5TM78-F1
#
_entry.id   AF-A0A2G5TM78-F1
#
_cell.length_a   1.000
_cell.length_b   1.000
_cell.length_c   1.000
_cell.angle_alpha   90.00
_cell.angle_beta   90.00
_cell.angle_gamma   90.00
#
_symmetry.space_group_name_H-M   'P 1'
#
loop_
_entity.id
_entity.type
_entity.pdbx_description
1 polymer ?
#
loop_
_entity_poly.entity_id
_entity_poly.type
_entity_poly.pdbx_seq_one_letter_code
_entity_poly.pdbx_strand_id
1 'polypeptide(L)'
;MFSVQWIHLLTITEIVCGSISATLNSFLAYLILTRSPKEMGPYKWLLLYTTIFEMLYTFVNFFGGPSVHTFGSAFIAFLDTNSSYFAREVDEIFVYAYCFCFGFSMSMFSAHFIYRYGAVDE
;
A
#
# COMPACT_ATOMS: atom_id res chain seq x y z
N MET A 1 12.28 22.51 -16.26
CA MET A 1 12.58 22.93 -14.88
C MET A 1 11.43 22.61 -13.93
N PHE A 2 10.17 22.96 -14.24
CA PHE A 2 9.02 22.54 -13.42
C PHE A 2 8.89 21.01 -13.25
N SER A 3 9.07 20.21 -14.32
CA SER A 3 8.86 18.74 -14.25
C SER A 3 9.79 18.01 -13.29
N VAL A 4 11.06 18.41 -13.16
CA VAL A 4 12.02 17.77 -12.25
C VAL A 4 11.74 18.08 -10.77
N GLN A 5 11.24 19.28 -10.48
CA GLN A 5 10.84 19.66 -9.11
C GLN A 5 9.58 18.91 -8.66
N TRP A 6 8.62 18.71 -9.57
CA TRP A 6 7.44 17.88 -9.30
C TRP A 6 7.81 16.44 -8.99
N ILE A 7 8.68 15.83 -9.78
CA ILE A 7 9.17 14.46 -9.53
C ILE A 7 9.84 14.37 -8.15
N HIS A 8 10.70 15.34 -7.83
CA HIS A 8 11.40 15.35 -6.54
C HIS A 8 10.46 15.51 -5.35
N LEU A 9 9.38 16.30 -5.49
CA LEU A 9 8.33 16.41 -4.45
C LEU A 9 7.54 15.12 -4.29
N LEU A 10 7.22 14.43 -5.39
CA LEU A 10 6.52 13.15 -5.37
C LEU A 10 7.37 12.09 -4.65
N THR A 11 8.64 11.97 -5.01
CA THR A 11 9.56 11.01 -4.37
C THR A 11 9.71 11.26 -2.87
N ILE A 12 9.87 12.53 -2.45
CA ILE A 12 9.92 12.87 -1.01
C ILE A 12 8.62 12.47 -0.32
N THR A 13 7.48 12.81 -0.93
CA THR A 13 6.15 12.52 -0.38
C THR A 13 5.94 11.01 -0.22
N GLU A 14 6.35 10.22 -1.21
CA GLU A 14 6.25 8.77 -1.20
C GLU A 14 7.11 8.13 -0.11
N ILE A 15 8.36 8.59 0.05
CA ILE A 15 9.27 8.09 1.11
C ILE A 15 8.71 8.43 2.50
N VAL A 16 8.25 9.66 2.71
CA VAL A 16 7.69 10.10 3.99
C VAL A 16 6.38 9.34 4.29
N CYS A 17 5.49 9.21 3.32
CA CYS A 17 4.24 8.49 3.51
C CYS A 17 4.47 6.99 3.73
N GLY A 18 5.35 6.37 2.95
CA GLY A 18 5.71 4.96 3.09
C GLY A 18 6.33 4.64 4.45
N SER A 19 7.24 5.49 4.95
CA SER A 19 7.84 5.32 6.28
C SER A 19 6.84 5.49 7.42
N ILE A 20 5.93 6.47 7.32
CA ILE A 20 4.82 6.64 8.27
C ILE A 20 3.90 5.41 8.22
N SER A 21 3.52 4.96 7.02
CA SER A 21 2.65 3.79 6.82
C SER A 21 3.26 2.53 7.42
N ALA A 22 4.54 2.26 7.16
CA ALA A 22 5.26 1.11 7.73
C ALA A 22 5.25 1.14 9.27
N THR A 23 5.48 2.31 9.85
CA THR A 23 5.50 2.50 11.31
C THR A 23 4.11 2.26 11.91
N LEU A 24 3.08 2.86 11.32
CA LEU A 24 1.69 2.73 11.80
C LEU A 24 1.17 1.30 11.62
N ASN A 25 1.41 0.67 10.48
CA ASN A 25 1.01 -0.72 10.25
C ASN A 25 1.75 -1.68 11.20
N SER A 26 3.05 -1.48 11.45
CA SER A 26 3.79 -2.27 12.44
C SER A 26 3.23 -2.10 13.86
N PHE A 27 2.90 -0.86 14.25
CA PHE A 27 2.28 -0.56 15.53
C PHE A 27 0.88 -1.17 15.66
N LEU A 28 0.08 -1.12 14.59
CA LEU A 28 -1.24 -1.73 14.51
C LEU A 28 -1.15 -3.25 14.65
N ALA A 29 -0.21 -3.89 13.96
CA ALA A 29 0.05 -5.33 14.09
C ALA A 29 0.43 -5.70 15.54
N TYR A 30 1.30 -4.91 16.17
CA TYR A 30 1.66 -5.09 17.58
C TYR A 30 0.45 -4.98 18.51
N LEU A 31 -0.41 -3.97 18.32
CA LEU A 31 -1.65 -3.79 19.09
C LEU A 31 -2.63 -4.97 18.90
N ILE A 32 -2.78 -5.47 17.67
CA ILE A 32 -3.65 -6.61 17.37
C ILE A 32 -3.17 -7.88 18.09
N LEU A 33 -1.86 -8.10 18.14
CA LEU A 33 -1.28 -9.26 18.81
C LEU A 33 -1.32 -9.16 20.34
N THR A 34 -1.04 -8.00 20.90
CA THR A 34 -0.83 -7.85 22.36
C THR A 34 -2.05 -7.35 23.14
N ARG A 35 -2.90 -6.51 22.53
CA ARG A 35 -3.96 -5.77 23.24
C ARG A 35 -5.36 -5.98 22.67
N SER A 36 -5.53 -6.77 21.61
CA SER A 36 -6.83 -6.96 20.99
C SER A 36 -7.83 -7.65 21.95
N PRO A 37 -8.91 -6.95 22.37
CA PRO A 37 -9.93 -7.51 23.24
C PRO A 37 -10.71 -8.61 22.51
N LYS A 38 -11.13 -9.65 23.24
CA LYS A 38 -11.89 -10.80 22.69
C LYS A 38 -13.23 -10.39 22.06
N GLU A 39 -13.75 -9.21 22.39
CA GLU A 39 -14.99 -8.65 21.83
C GLU A 39 -14.87 -8.27 20.34
N MET A 40 -13.65 -8.12 19.80
CA MET A 40 -13.45 -7.86 18.37
C MET A 40 -13.69 -9.09 17.47
N GLY A 41 -13.93 -10.28 18.04
CA GLY A 41 -14.39 -11.46 17.30
C GLY A 41 -13.69 -11.72 15.94
N PRO A 42 -14.44 -12.02 14.86
CA PRO A 42 -13.88 -12.28 13.53
C PRO A 42 -13.25 -11.04 12.86
N TYR A 43 -13.62 -9.82 13.25
CA TYR A 43 -13.05 -8.57 12.72
C TYR A 43 -11.52 -8.48 12.94
N LYS A 44 -11.04 -9.06 14.04
CA LYS A 44 -9.60 -9.10 14.36
C LYS A 44 -8.78 -9.70 13.21
N TRP A 45 -9.29 -10.76 12.58
CA TRP A 45 -8.60 -11.44 11.49
C TRP A 45 -8.60 -10.62 10.20
N LEU A 46 -9.70 -9.91 9.92
CA LEU A 46 -9.77 -8.96 8.80
C LEU A 46 -8.75 -7.83 8.98
N LEU A 47 -8.65 -7.28 10.20
CA LEU A 47 -7.71 -6.22 10.52
C LEU A 47 -6.25 -6.71 10.41
N LEU A 48 -5.93 -7.88 10.98
CA LEU A 48 -4.61 -8.49 10.86
C LEU A 48 -4.22 -8.73 9.40
N TYR A 49 -5.13 -9.27 8.60
CA TYR A 49 -4.90 -9.52 7.18
C TYR A 49 -4.63 -8.21 6.42
N THR A 50 -5.40 -7.17 6.71
CA THR A 50 -5.19 -5.83 6.12
C THR A 50 -3.81 -5.28 6.50
N THR A 51 -3.39 -5.41 7.76
CA THR A 51 -2.09 -4.90 8.21
C THR A 51 -0.92 -5.65 7.59
N ILE A 52 -1.00 -6.99 7.48
CA ILE A 52 0.02 -7.80 6.80
C ILE A 52 0.10 -7.42 5.32
N PHE A 53 -1.06 -7.26 4.68
CA PHE A 53 -1.14 -6.87 3.28
C PHE A 53 -0.55 -5.48 3.03
N GLU A 54 -0.86 -4.48 3.86
CA GLU A 54 -0.30 -3.13 3.77
C GLU A 54 1.23 -3.10 3.98
N MET A 55 1.76 -3.95 4.87
CA MET A 55 3.22 -4.12 5.02
C MET A 55 3.86 -4.71 3.76
N LEU A 56 3.24 -5.73 3.16
CA LEU A 56 3.70 -6.30 1.89
C LEU A 56 3.64 -5.27 0.77
N TYR A 57 2.57 -4.48 0.70
CA TYR A 57 2.42 -3.42 -0.30
C TYR A 57 3.49 -2.34 -0.15
N THR A 58 3.78 -1.90 1.08
CA THR A 58 4.84 -0.93 1.36
C THR A 58 6.22 -1.48 0.96
N PHE A 59 6.46 -2.78 1.17
CA PHE A 59 7.68 -3.44 0.72
C PHE A 59 7.80 -3.44 -0.81
N VAL A 60 6.73 -3.84 -1.52
CA VAL A 60 6.68 -3.78 -2.99
C VAL A 60 6.90 -2.36 -3.50
N ASN A 61 6.32 -1.35 -2.84
CA ASN A 61 6.52 0.06 -3.17
C ASN A 61 7.97 0.52 -2.96
N PHE A 62 8.66 0.02 -1.94
CA PHE A 62 10.05 0.43 -1.68
C PHE A 62 11.05 -0.18 -2.67
N PHE A 63 10.82 -1.42 -3.09
CA PHE A 63 11.70 -2.13 -4.03
C PHE A 63 11.39 -1.81 -5.49
N GLY A 64 10.11 -1.72 -5.83
CA GLY A 64 9.64 -1.52 -7.18
C GLY A 64 9.32 -0.08 -7.54
N GLY A 65 9.38 0.85 -6.56
CA GLY A 65 8.82 2.20 -6.56
C GLY A 65 8.80 2.87 -7.92
N PRO A 66 7.73 2.66 -8.72
CA PRO A 66 7.59 3.38 -9.95
C PRO A 66 7.25 4.82 -9.58
N SER A 67 7.86 5.80 -10.24
CA SER A 67 7.39 7.17 -10.17
C SER A 67 6.00 7.22 -10.81
N VAL A 68 4.98 7.15 -9.97
CA VAL A 68 3.59 7.21 -10.39
C VAL A 68 3.25 8.65 -10.72
N HIS A 69 2.95 8.90 -11.99
CA HIS A 69 2.42 10.17 -12.45
C HIS A 69 0.95 10.01 -12.81
N THR A 70 0.09 10.76 -12.12
CA THR A 70 -1.31 10.90 -12.50
C THR A 70 -1.44 12.04 -13.49
N PHE A 71 -1.86 11.77 -14.73
CA PHE A 71 -2.12 12.78 -15.74
C PHE A 71 -3.61 12.80 -16.08
N GLY A 72 -4.32 13.83 -15.62
CA GLY A 72 -5.77 13.89 -15.74
C GLY A 72 -6.46 12.77 -14.95
N SER A 73 -7.23 11.92 -15.64
CA SER A 73 -7.92 10.76 -15.06
C SER A 73 -7.14 9.44 -15.20
N ALA A 74 -5.94 9.46 -15.78
CA ALA A 74 -5.14 8.27 -16.02
C ALA A 74 -4.00 8.15 -15.00
N PHE A 75 -3.85 6.95 -14.45
CA PHE A 75 -2.78 6.58 -13.52
C PHE A 75 -1.67 5.87 -14.29
N ILE A 76 -0.49 6.49 -14.39
CA ILE A 76 0.63 5.96 -15.18
C ILE A 76 1.82 5.76 -14.24
N ALA A 77 2.22 4.49 -14.05
CA ALA A 77 3.39 4.12 -13.28
C ALA A 77 4.62 4.09 -14.20
N PHE A 78 5.60 4.97 -13.97
CA PHE A 78 6.87 4.97 -14.70
C PHE A 78 7.94 4.29 -13.87
N LEU A 79 8.57 3.25 -14.42
CA LEU A 79 9.74 2.63 -13.79
C LEU A 79 10.98 2.92 -14.63
N ASP A 80 11.98 3.55 -14.02
CA ASP A 80 13.25 3.83 -14.70
C ASP A 80 14.13 2.58 -14.69
N THR A 81 13.99 1.78 -15.73
CA THR A 81 14.75 0.53 -15.92
C THR A 81 16.23 0.77 -16.27
N ASN A 82 16.66 2.02 -16.50
CA ASN A 82 18.04 2.30 -16.93
C ASN A 82 19.01 2.42 -15.74
N SER A 83 18.50 2.76 -14.56
CA SER A 83 19.27 2.88 -13.31
C SER A 83 18.90 1.82 -12.25
N SER A 84 18.12 0.80 -12.63
CA SER A 84 17.70 -0.25 -11.70
C SER A 84 18.82 -1.27 -11.48
N TYR A 85 18.99 -1.73 -10.24
CA TYR A 85 19.92 -2.81 -9.88
C TYR A 85 19.47 -4.18 -10.41
N PHE A 86 18.22 -4.29 -10.87
CA PHE A 86 17.56 -5.53 -11.26
C PHE A 86 17.40 -5.67 -12.78
N ALA A 87 17.21 -6.91 -13.24
CA ALA A 87 16.90 -7.20 -14.64
C ALA A 87 15.50 -6.66 -14.99
N ARG A 88 15.32 -6.24 -16.25
CA ARG A 88 14.06 -5.65 -16.75
C ARG A 88 12.81 -6.51 -16.47
N GLU A 89 12.94 -7.83 -16.51
CA GLU A 89 11.83 -8.76 -16.22
C GLU A 89 11.37 -8.66 -14.76
N VAL A 90 12.30 -8.44 -13.83
CA VAL A 90 12.01 -8.29 -12.40
C VAL A 90 11.29 -6.96 -12.15
N ASP A 91 11.80 -5.88 -12.75
CA ASP A 91 11.18 -4.56 -12.73
C ASP A 91 9.72 -4.59 -13.23
N GLU A 92 9.45 -5.33 -14.32
CA GLU A 92 8.10 -5.49 -14.86
C GLU A 92 7.15 -6.24 -13.89
N ILE A 93 7.64 -7.31 -13.26
CA ILE A 93 6.88 -8.05 -12.23
C ILE A 93 6.53 -7.14 -11.05
N PHE A 94 7.46 -6.27 -10.62
CA PHE A 94 7.20 -5.32 -9.54
C PHE A 94 6.10 -4.32 -9.88
N VAL A 95 6.03 -3.83 -11.13
CA VAL A 95 4.95 -2.94 -11.58
C VAL A 95 3.60 -3.65 -11.56
N TYR A 96 3.54 -4.90 -12.04
CA TYR A 96 2.31 -5.69 -11.99
C TYR A 96 1.88 -5.98 -10.55
N ALA A 97 2.82 -6.35 -9.68
CA ALA A 97 2.56 -6.58 -8.26
C ALA A 97 2.05 -5.31 -7.59
N TYR A 98 2.63 -4.15 -7.90
CA TYR A 98 2.17 -2.85 -7.40
C TYR A 98 0.72 -2.55 -7.80
N CYS A 99 0.38 -2.71 -9.08
CA CYS A 99 -0.97 -2.48 -9.58
C CYS A 99 -1.99 -3.44 -8.96
N PHE A 100 -1.63 -4.72 -8.86
CA PHE A 100 -2.44 -5.73 -8.17
C PHE A 100 -2.69 -5.35 -6.71
N CYS A 101 -1.62 -4.96 -6.00
CA CYS A 101 -1.74 -4.60 -4.59
C CYS A 101 -2.60 -3.35 -4.38
N PHE A 102 -2.47 -2.35 -5.25
CA PHE A 102 -3.31 -1.16 -5.21
C PHE A 102 -4.80 -1.50 -5.36
N GLY A 103 -5.16 -2.32 -6.37
CA GLY A 103 -6.53 -2.76 -6.58
C GLY A 103 -7.06 -3.62 -5.42
N PHE A 104 -6.21 -4.48 -4.87
CA PHE A 104 -6.58 -5.33 -3.74
C PHE A 104 -6.80 -4.52 -2.45
N SER A 105 -6.01 -3.48 -2.18
CA SER A 105 -6.21 -2.57 -1.03
C SER A 105 -7.60 -1.90 -1.11
N MET A 106 -8.03 -1.47 -2.30
CA MET A 106 -9.38 -0.90 -2.51
C MET A 106 -10.49 -1.93 -2.23
N SER A 107 -10.30 -3.19 -2.62
CA SER A 107 -11.24 -4.27 -2.29
C SER A 107 -11.28 -4.54 -0.78
N MET A 108 -10.14 -4.49 -0.10
CA MET A 108 -10.06 -4.65 1.35
C MET A 108 -10.82 -3.56 2.10
N PHE A 109 -10.69 -2.30 1.69
CA PHE A 109 -11.50 -1.22 2.26
C PHE A 109 -13.01 -1.47 2.09
N SER A 110 -13.41 -2.00 0.94
CA SER A 110 -14.81 -2.36 0.69
C SER A 110 -15.29 -3.47 1.65
N ALA A 111 -14.45 -4.47 1.92
CA ALA A 111 -14.76 -5.52 2.90
C ALA A 111 -14.95 -4.96 4.33
N HIS A 112 -14.12 -3.99 4.73
CA HIS A 112 -14.30 -3.28 6.01
C HIS A 112 -15.63 -2.54 6.09
N PHE A 113 -16.04 -1.87 5.01
CA PHE A 113 -17.35 -1.20 4.95
C PHE A 113 -18.51 -2.18 5.05
N ILE A 114 -18.47 -3.29 4.32
CA ILE A 114 -19.51 -4.33 4.36
C ILE A 114 -19.59 -4.94 5.77
N TYR A 115 -18.44 -5.24 6.39
CA TYR A 115 -18.40 -5.74 7.76
C TYR A 115 -19.04 -4.77 8.76
N ARG A 116 -18.74 -3.47 8.62
CA ARG A 116 -19.32 -2.42 9.47
C ARG A 116 -20.82 -2.25 9.25
N TYR A 117 -21.28 -2.35 8.01
CA TYR A 117 -22.70 -2.27 7.68
C TYR A 117 -23.48 -3.47 8.24
N GLY A 118 -22.98 -4.69 8.03
CA GLY A 118 -23.62 -5.91 8.53
C GLY A 118 -23.70 -5.99 10.05
N ALA A 119 -22.74 -5.40 10.78
CA ALA A 119 -22.78 -5.34 12.24
C ALA A 119 -23.70 -4.27 12.82
N VAL A 120 -24.30 -3.40 12.00
CA VAL A 120 -25.27 -2.36 12.41
C VAL A 120 -26.71 -2.86 12.25
N ASP A 121 -26.94 -3.94 11.50
CA ASP A 121 -28.26 -4.55 11.26
C ASP A 121 -28.60 -5.74 12.19
N GLU A 122 -27.77 -6.00 13.23
CA GLU A 122 -28.10 -6.86 14.39
C GLU A 122 -28.31 -6.02 15.66
#